data_AF-A0A7K6EZD0-F1
#
_entry.id   AF-A0A7K6EZD0-F1
#
_cell.length_a   1.000
_cell.length_b   1.000
_cell.length_c   1.000
_cell.angle_alpha   90.00
_cell.angle_beta   90.00
_cell.angle_gamma   90.00
#
_symmetry.space_group_name_H-M   'P 1'
#
loop_
_entity.id
_entity.type
_entity.pdbx_description
1 polymer ?
#
loop_
_entity_poly.entity_id
_entity_poly.type
_entity_poly.pdbx_seq_one_letter_code
_entity_poly.pdbx_strand_id
1 'polypeptide(L)' 'SGAAWAIGVARASVRRKGRIAVQPAAGIWAVGQCGTQCHALTSPSTPIPLPQNPQVIGVYLDCGAGRVAFWDSQREIPMF' A
#
# COMPACT_ATOMS: atom_id res chain seq x y z
N SER A 1 4.95 13.93 -16.00
CA SER A 1 4.79 13.97 -14.53
C SER A 1 4.32 12.59 -14.08
N GLY A 2 5.08 11.90 -13.22
CA GLY A 2 4.61 10.65 -12.64
C GLY A 2 3.49 10.96 -11.65
N ALA A 3 2.32 10.32 -11.80
CA ALA A 3 1.26 10.46 -10.82
C ALA A 3 1.70 9.83 -9.49
N ALA A 4 1.52 10.55 -8.39
CA ALA A 4 1.71 10.01 -7.05
C ALA A 4 0.37 9.46 -6.55
N TRP A 5 0.35 8.22 -6.08
CA TRP A 5 -0.84 7.59 -5.52
C TRP A 5 -0.47 6.66 -4.36
N ALA A 6 -1.44 6.42 -3.49
CA ALA A 6 -1.35 5.41 -2.44
C ALA A 6 -2.74 4.81 -2.20
N ILE A 7 -2.79 3.51 -1.92
CA ILE A 7 -4.02 2.79 -1.58
C ILE A 7 -3.73 1.78 -0.46
N GLY A 8 -4.71 1.55 0.41
CA GLY A 8 -4.56 0.61 1.50
C GLY A 8 -5.67 0.68 2.53
N VAL A 9 -5.35 0.19 3.73
CA VAL A 9 -6.27 0.04 4.85
C VAL A 9 -5.76 0.86 6.04
N ALA A 10 -6.67 1.49 6.76
CA ALA A 10 -6.36 2.20 7.99
C ALA A 10 -7.23 1.69 9.14
N ARG A 11 -6.69 1.66 10.35
CA ARG A 11 -7.51 1.46 11.55
C ARG A 11 -8.55 2.57 11.65
N ALA A 12 -9.74 2.24 12.12
CA ALA A 12 -10.81 3.22 12.32
C ALA A 12 -10.39 4.36 13.28
N SER A 13 -9.49 4.07 14.22
CA SER A 13 -8.97 5.01 15.22
C SER A 13 -7.88 5.96 14.70
N VAL A 14 -7.42 5.82 13.45
CA VAL A 14 -6.41 6.71 12.89
C VAL A 14 -6.93 8.15 12.83
N ARG A 15 -6.12 9.10 13.31
CA ARG A 15 -6.39 10.55 13.21
C ARG A 15 -6.52 10.95 11.75
N ARG A 16 -7.57 11.70 11.39
CA ARG A 16 -7.87 12.13 10.00
C ARG A 16 -7.59 13.60 9.68
N LYS A 17 -7.13 14.38 10.66
CA LYS A 17 -6.84 15.82 10.50
C LYS A 17 -5.34 16.06 10.54
N GLY A 18 -4.87 17.05 9.78
CA GLY A 18 -3.46 17.45 9.72
C GLY A 18 -2.56 16.45 8.98
N ARG A 19 -1.25 16.61 9.11
CA ARG A 19 -0.28 15.69 8.52
C ARG A 19 -0.32 14.34 9.21
N ILE A 20 -0.40 13.27 8.42
CA ILE A 20 -0.45 11.88 8.89
C ILE A 20 0.72 11.13 8.25
N ALA A 21 1.42 10.31 9.03
CA ALA A 21 2.41 9.39 8.50
C ALA A 21 1.69 8.14 7.99
N VAL A 22 1.90 7.79 6.71
CA VAL A 22 1.36 6.56 6.13
C VAL A 22 2.37 5.44 6.38
N GLN A 23 2.19 4.73 7.50
CA GLN A 23 3.05 3.61 7.91
C GLN A 23 2.35 2.70 8.92
N PRO A 24 2.77 1.42 9.06
CA PRO A 24 2.13 0.48 9.97
C PRO A 24 2.08 0.95 11.43
N ALA A 25 3.12 1.65 11.91
CA ALA A 25 3.17 2.20 13.26
C ALA A 25 2.08 3.25 13.55
N ALA A 26 1.56 3.90 12.50
CA ALA A 26 0.43 4.82 12.59
C ALA A 26 -0.93 4.13 12.39
N GLY A 27 -0.96 2.79 12.25
CA GLY A 27 -2.17 2.02 12.00
C GLY A 27 -2.66 2.10 10.55
N ILE A 28 -1.76 2.37 9.60
CA ILE A 28 -2.07 2.41 8.17
C ILE A 28 -1.15 1.43 7.42
N TRP A 29 -1.73 0.56 6.61
CA TRP A 29 -1.01 -0.35 5.71
C TRP A 29 -1.37 0.02 4.29
N ALA A 30 -0.39 0.39 3.48
CA ALA A 30 -0.63 0.86 2.13
C ALA A 30 0.55 0.55 1.21
N VAL A 31 0.24 0.47 -0.08
CA VAL A 31 1.20 0.54 -1.17
C VAL A 31 0.97 1.83 -1.93
N GLY A 32 2.01 2.32 -2.60
CA GLY A 32 1.91 3.54 -3.37
C GLY A 32 3.06 3.69 -4.36
N GLN A 33 2.92 4.66 -5.23
CA GLN A 33 3.92 5.05 -6.19
C GLN A 33 4.27 6.52 -6.02
N CYS A 34 5.56 6.80 -6.00
CA CYS A 34 6.08 8.15 -6.11
C CYS A 34 7.18 8.14 -7.18
N GLY A 35 6.94 8.81 -8.31
CA GLY A 35 7.80 8.69 -9.48
C GLY A 35 7.45 7.43 -10.28
N THR A 36 8.43 6.56 -10.54
CA THR A 36 8.28 5.39 -11.42
C THR A 36 8.23 4.05 -10.68
N GLN A 37 8.53 4.04 -9.37
CA GLN A 37 8.64 2.81 -8.58
C GLN A 37 7.48 2.69 -7.60
N CYS A 38 6.90 1.49 -7.52
CA CYS A 38 5.92 1.13 -6.51
C CYS A 38 6.64 0.67 -5.22
N HIS A 39 6.10 1.06 -4.07
CA HIS A 39 6.61 0.75 -2.74
C HIS A 39 5.49 0.31 -1.81
N ALA A 40 5.79 -0.61 -0.90
CA ALA A 40 5.06 -0.72 0.35
C ALA A 40 5.48 0.44 1.26
N LEU A 41 4.48 1.12 1.84
CA LEU A 41 4.67 2.29 2.69
C LEU A 41 4.98 1.87 4.14
N THR A 42 6.02 1.06 4.29
CA THR A 42 6.69 0.70 5.53
C THR A 42 7.67 1.83 5.95
N SER A 43 8.29 1.70 7.13
CA SER A 43 9.36 2.62 7.56
C SER A 43 10.60 1.81 7.95
N PRO A 44 11.66 1.79 7.11
CA PRO A 44 11.76 2.46 5.81
C PRO A 44 10.85 1.84 4.74
N SER A 45 10.59 2.56 3.65
CA SER A 45 9.74 2.05 2.56
C SER A 45 10.39 0.86 1.87
N THR A 46 9.58 -0.12 1.47
CA THR A 46 10.05 -1.34 0.82
C THR A 46 9.71 -1.30 -0.68
N PRO A 47 10.69 -1.29 -1.59
CA PRO A 47 10.42 -1.36 -3.03
C PRO A 47 9.71 -2.68 -3.40
N ILE A 48 8.73 -2.60 -4.29
CA ILE A 48 8.01 -3.77 -4.80
C ILE A 48 8.48 -4.03 -6.25
N PRO A 49 9.19 -5.14 -6.52
CA PRO A 49 9.66 -5.46 -7.85
C PRO A 49 8.48 -5.94 -8.72
N LEU A 50 7.92 -5.05 -9.52
CA LEU A 50 6.87 -5.38 -10.48
C LEU A 50 7.42 -5.27 -11.90
N PRO A 51 7.00 -6.17 -12.81
CA PRO A 51 7.43 -6.10 -14.21
C PRO A 51 6.92 -4.82 -14.89
N GLN A 52 5.76 -4.31 -14.49
CA GLN A 52 5.12 -3.10 -15.00
C GLN A 52 4.28 -2.45 -13.89
N ASN A 53 3.84 -1.21 -14.12
CA ASN A 53 3.01 -0.51 -13.15
C ASN A 53 1.59 -1.11 -13.07
N PRO A 54 1.10 -1.51 -11.88
CA PRO A 54 -0.20 -2.13 -11.74
C PRO A 54 -1.31 -1.13 -12.06
N GLN A 55 -2.32 -1.58 -12.81
CA GLN A 55 -3.49 -0.75 -13.15
C GLN A 55 -4.68 -1.03 -12.22
N VAL A 56 -4.75 -2.26 -11.70
CA VAL A 56 -5.79 -2.69 -10.76
C VAL A 56 -5.11 -3.38 -9.58
N ILE A 57 -5.31 -2.82 -8.39
CA ILE A 57 -4.72 -3.35 -7.16
C ILE A 57 -5.82 -3.96 -6.31
N GLY A 58 -5.63 -5.24 -5.98
CA GLY A 58 -6.45 -5.96 -5.02
C GLY A 58 -5.92 -5.69 -3.62
N VAL A 59 -6.81 -5.37 -2.69
CA VAL A 59 -6.50 -5.17 -1.27
C VAL A 59 -7.29 -6.21 -0.47
N TYR A 60 -6.57 -7.13 0.16
CA TYR A 60 -7.16 -8.24 0.91
C TYR A 60 -6.88 -8.04 2.39
N LEU A 61 -7.93 -8.12 3.22
CA LEU A 61 -7.86 -7.96 4.66
C LEU A 61 -8.28 -9.26 5.34
N ASP A 62 -7.39 -9.80 6.17
CA ASP A 62 -7.67 -10.91 7.07
C ASP A 62 -7.59 -10.40 8.51
N CYS A 63 -8.75 -10.00 9.05
CA CYS A 63 -8.83 -9.48 10.41
C CYS A 63 -8.49 -10.54 11.47
N GLY A 64 -8.82 -11.82 11.21
CA GLY A 64 -8.59 -12.90 12.16
C GLY A 64 -7.10 -13.20 12.33
N ALA A 65 -6.35 -13.18 11.23
CA ALA A 65 -4.90 -13.35 11.25
C ALA A 65 -4.11 -12.04 11.40
N GLY A 66 -4.78 -10.88 11.38
CA GLY A 66 -4.14 -9.57 11.45
C GLY A 66 -3.27 -9.23 10.23
N ARG A 67 -3.68 -9.65 9.02
CA ARG A 67 -2.91 -9.48 7.78
C ARG A 67 -3.61 -8.58 6.78
N VAL A 68 -2.81 -7.85 6.02
CA VAL A 68 -3.21 -7.14 4.80
C VAL A 68 -2.30 -7.63 3.69
N ALA A 69 -2.86 -7.93 2.52
CA ALA A 69 -2.11 -8.31 1.33
C ALA A 69 -2.54 -7.49 0.11
N PHE A 70 -1.58 -7.22 -0.76
CA PHE A 70 -1.74 -6.43 -1.98
C PHE A 70 -1.37 -7.28 -3.19
N TRP A 71 -2.13 -7.15 -4.27
CA TRP A 71 -1.93 -7.92 -5.51
C TRP A 71 -2.10 -7.05 -6.75
N ASP A 72 -1.27 -7.23 -7.77
CA ASP A 72 -1.61 -6.82 -9.13
C ASP A 72 -2.68 -7.80 -9.61
N SER A 73 -3.94 -7.33 -9.60
CA SER A 73 -5.09 -8.20 -9.87
C SER A 73 -5.23 -8.54 -11.35
N GLN A 74 -4.63 -7.77 -12.25
CA GLN A 74 -4.66 -8.10 -13.69
C GLN A 74 -3.68 -9.21 -14.03
N ARG A 75 -2.56 -9.29 -13.31
CA ARG A 75 -1.50 -10.27 -13.55
C ARG A 75 -1.47 -11.41 -12.53
N GLU A 76 -2.31 -11.32 -11.50
CA GLU A 76 -2.35 -12.26 -10.39
C GLU A 76 -0.97 -12.41 -9.71
N ILE A 77 -0.29 -11.28 -9.51
CA ILE A 77 1.03 -11.24 -8.87
C ILE A 77 0.90 -10.69 -7.45
N PRO A 78 1.38 -11.40 -6.41
CA PRO A 78 1.46 -10.86 -5.06
C PRO A 78 2.45 -9.69 -5.02
N MET A 79 2.02 -8.57 -4.44
CA MET A 79 2.84 -7.36 -4.32
C MET A 79 3.50 -7.27 -2.95
N PHE A 80 2.71 -7.36 -1.87
CA PHE A 80 3.17 -7.20 -0.49
C PHE A 80 2.15 -7.74 0.50
#